data_AF-A0A6B2SQV8-F1
#
_entry.id   AF-A0A6B2SQV8-F1
#
_cell.length_a   1.000
_cell.length_b   1.000
_cell.length_c   1.000
_cell.angle_alpha   90.00
_cell.angle_beta   90.00
_cell.angle_gamma   90.00
#
_symmetry.space_group_name_H-M   'P 1'
#
loop_
_entity.id
_entity.type
_entity.pdbx_description
1 polymer ?
#
loop_
_entity_poly.entity_id
_entity_poly.type
_entity_poly.pdbx_seq_one_letter_code
_entity_poly.pdbx_strand_id
1 'polypeptide(L)'
;MPALLRYQTALLVRSQRWLPPVILYAVFLGIGVQGGQPILDSLAYAAGALLPVAAWLVRVCVSNEPPAARSCSAAAAGPGRAHLASLLAALL
;
A
#
# COMPACT_ATOMS: atom_id res chain seq x y z
N MET A 1 20.19 0.61 -1.84
CA MET A 1 18.74 0.48 -1.57
C MET A 1 18.09 -0.83 -2.04
N PRO A 2 18.56 -1.60 -3.04
CA PRO A 2 17.81 -2.78 -3.50
C PRO A 2 17.65 -3.86 -2.42
N ALA A 3 18.63 -4.00 -1.51
CA ALA A 3 18.52 -4.92 -0.37
C ALA A 3 17.38 -4.56 0.60
N LEU A 4 17.21 -3.26 0.92
CA LEU A 4 16.11 -2.76 1.76
C LEU A 4 14.74 -2.95 1.08
N LEU A 5 14.67 -2.70 -0.23
CA LEU A 5 13.46 -2.94 -1.01
C LEU A 5 13.07 -4.41 -1.04
N ARG A 6 14.03 -5.31 -1.29
CA ARG A 6 13.79 -6.78 -1.26
C ARG A 6 13.33 -7.25 0.11
N TYR A 7 13.90 -6.70 1.18
CA TYR A 7 13.48 -7.02 2.54
C TYR A 7 12.05 -6.53 2.83
N GLN A 8 11.73 -5.27 2.52
CA GLN A 8 10.39 -4.70 2.75
C GLN A 8 9.31 -5.40 1.90
N THR A 9 9.60 -5.69 0.64
CA THR A 9 8.68 -6.43 -0.26
C THR A 9 8.45 -7.86 0.23
N ALA A 10 9.50 -8.58 0.66
CA ALA A 10 9.35 -9.92 1.23
C ALA A 10 8.49 -9.92 2.51
N LEU A 11 8.69 -8.94 3.39
CA LEU A 11 7.85 -8.73 4.57
C LEU A 11 6.40 -8.48 4.19
N LEU A 12 6.15 -7.62 3.20
CA LEU A 12 4.81 -7.25 2.76
C LEU A 12 4.08 -8.46 2.16
N VAL A 13 4.73 -9.21 1.28
CA VAL A 13 4.19 -10.43 0.68
C VAL A 13 3.82 -11.46 1.75
N ARG A 14 4.69 -11.65 2.75
CA ARG A 14 4.48 -12.65 3.81
C ARG A 14 3.46 -12.22 4.88
N SER A 15 3.28 -10.91 5.04
CA SER A 15 2.34 -10.29 5.98
C SER A 15 0.88 -10.56 5.59
N GLN A 16 0.57 -10.75 4.30
CA GLN A 16 -0.79 -10.97 3.77
C GLN A 16 -1.79 -9.85 4.10
N ARG A 17 -1.38 -8.80 4.84
CA ARG A 17 -2.21 -7.63 5.19
C ARG A 17 -2.54 -6.74 4.00
N TRP A 18 -1.93 -7.00 2.84
CA TRP A 18 -2.25 -6.37 1.56
C TRP A 18 -3.49 -6.99 0.88
N LEU A 19 -3.91 -8.20 1.28
CA LEU A 19 -5.11 -8.84 0.72
C LEU A 19 -6.38 -8.02 0.93
N PRO A 20 -6.72 -7.57 2.16
CA PRO A 20 -7.95 -6.82 2.39
C PRO A 20 -8.09 -5.54 1.53
N PRO A 21 -7.08 -4.65 1.40
CA PRO A 21 -7.22 -3.48 0.54
C PRO A 21 -7.30 -3.83 -0.95
N VAL A 22 -6.58 -4.86 -1.41
CA VAL A 22 -6.65 -5.29 -2.82
C VAL A 22 -8.00 -5.92 -3.15
N ILE A 23 -8.55 -6.73 -2.25
CA ILE A 23 -9.90 -7.29 -2.39
C ILE A 23 -10.93 -6.16 -2.43
N LEU A 24 -10.82 -5.18 -1.52
CA LEU A 24 -11.72 -4.04 -1.50
C LEU A 24 -11.65 -3.25 -2.82
N TYR A 25 -10.44 -2.99 -3.34
CA TYR A 25 -10.27 -2.37 -4.65
C TYR A 25 -10.92 -3.17 -5.78
N ALA A 26 -10.71 -4.50 -5.82
CA ALA A 26 -11.29 -5.37 -6.84
C ALA A 26 -12.82 -5.40 -6.77
N VAL A 27 -13.40 -5.39 -5.56
CA VAL A 27 -14.86 -5.31 -5.34
C VAL A 27 -15.40 -3.98 -5.87
N PHE A 28 -14.76 -2.86 -5.55
CA PHE A 28 -15.17 -1.55 -6.07
C PHE A 28 -15.06 -1.46 -7.59
N LEU A 29 -14.01 -2.04 -8.18
CA LEU A 29 -13.85 -2.09 -9.64
C LEU A 29 -14.96 -2.94 -10.29
N GLY A 30 -15.24 -4.12 -9.73
CA GLY A 30 -16.25 -5.05 -10.25
C GLY A 30 -17.68 -4.54 -10.12
N ILE A 31 -17.98 -3.76 -9.08
CA ILE A 31 -19.33 -3.18 -8.86
C ILE A 31 -19.49 -1.85 -9.61
N GLY A 32 -18.44 -1.02 -9.63
CA GLY A 32 -18.52 0.36 -10.10
C GLY A 32 -18.33 0.57 -11.60
N VAL A 33 -17.66 -0.35 -12.30
CA VAL A 33 -17.40 -0.20 -13.73
C VAL A 33 -18.59 -0.76 -14.51
N GLN A 34 -19.57 0.12 -14.77
CA GLN A 34 -20.72 -0.18 -15.63
C GLN A 34 -20.68 0.68 -16.88
N GLY A 35 -20.90 0.05 -18.05
CA GLY A 35 -20.95 0.77 -19.32
C GLY A 35 -22.12 1.74 -19.40
N GLY A 36 -21.89 2.93 -19.95
CA GLY A 36 -22.94 3.93 -20.19
C GLY A 36 -23.25 4.86 -19.01
N GLN A 37 -22.46 4.84 -17.93
CA GLN A 37 -22.62 5.75 -16.80
C GLN A 37 -22.09 7.17 -17.12
N PRO A 38 -22.68 8.23 -16.52
CA PRO A 38 -22.12 9.58 -16.60
C PRO A 38 -20.68 9.61 -16.08
N ILE A 39 -19.80 10.34 -16.80
CA ILE A 39 -18.37 10.41 -16.50
C ILE A 39 -18.13 11.03 -15.11
N LEU A 40 -18.93 12.04 -14.73
CA LEU A 40 -18.82 12.71 -13.45
C LEU A 40 -19.13 11.77 -12.27
N ASP A 41 -20.20 10.98 -12.38
CA ASP A 41 -20.57 10.01 -11.35
C ASP A 41 -19.53 8.89 -11.24
N SER A 42 -18.98 8.45 -12.37
CA SER A 42 -17.89 7.47 -12.42
C SER A 42 -16.61 8.00 -11.76
N LEU A 43 -16.26 9.27 -11.98
CA LEU A 43 -15.11 9.92 -11.33
C LEU A 43 -15.33 10.09 -9.82
N ALA A 44 -16.54 10.48 -9.39
CA ALA A 44 -16.88 10.60 -7.98
C ALA A 44 -16.81 9.24 -7.26
N TYR A 45 -17.33 8.19 -7.90
CA TYR A 45 -17.25 6.82 -7.40
C TYR A 45 -15.81 6.33 -7.28
N ALA A 46 -15.00 6.55 -8.33
CA ALA A 46 -13.59 6.20 -8.33
C ALA A 46 -12.83 6.95 -7.22
N ALA A 47 -13.02 8.27 -7.09
CA ALA A 47 -12.35 9.07 -6.06
C ALA A 47 -12.73 8.63 -4.64
N GLY A 48 -14.02 8.34 -4.40
CA GLY A 48 -14.52 7.87 -3.11
C GLY A 48 -13.96 6.49 -2.72
N ALA A 49 -13.72 5.61 -3.68
CA ALA A 49 -13.14 4.29 -3.44
C ALA A 49 -11.61 4.32 -3.34
N LEU A 50 -10.93 5.12 -4.16
CA LEU A 50 -9.47 5.10 -4.28
C LEU A 50 -8.79 5.71 -3.04
N LEU A 51 -9.37 6.76 -2.46
CA LEU A 51 -8.85 7.41 -1.26
C LEU A 51 -8.71 6.47 -0.04
N PRO A 52 -9.76 5.75 0.41
CA PRO A 52 -9.66 4.85 1.54
C PRO A 52 -8.76 3.65 1.25
N VAL A 53 -8.77 3.13 0.01
CA VAL A 53 -7.86 2.05 -0.42
C VAL A 53 -6.40 2.50 -0.31
N ALA A 54 -6.07 3.67 -0.85
CA ALA A 54 -4.72 4.20 -0.80
C ALA A 54 -4.25 4.46 0.64
N ALA A 55 -5.09 5.07 1.46
CA ALA A 55 -4.79 5.31 2.88
C ALA A 55 -4.54 4.00 3.64
N TRP A 56 -5.33 2.96 3.35
CA TRP A 56 -5.18 1.65 3.98
C TRP A 56 -3.88 0.95 3.54
N LEU A 57 -3.55 0.98 2.25
CA LEU A 57 -2.29 0.44 1.72
C LEU A 57 -1.08 1.11 2.37
N VAL A 58 -1.10 2.45 2.46
CA VAL A 58 -0.03 3.20 3.14
C VAL A 58 0.09 2.78 4.60
N ARG A 59 -1.03 2.64 5.32
CA ARG A 59 -1.03 2.19 6.72
C ARG A 59 -0.45 0.79 6.88
N VAL A 60 -0.80 -0.15 5.99
CA VAL A 60 -0.25 -1.52 5.99
C VAL A 60 1.26 -1.49 5.79
N CYS A 61 1.76 -0.70 4.83
CA CYS A 61 3.18 -0.62 4.53
C CYS A 61 3.99 0.03 5.66
N VAL A 62 3.45 1.10 6.26
CA VAL A 62 4.09 1.78 7.40
C VAL A 62 4.06 0.93 8.68
N SER A 63 3.12 0.01 8.83
CA SER A 63 2.99 -0.88 10.00
C SER A 63 3.49 -2.31 9.76
N ASN A 64 4.14 -2.55 8.62
CA ASN A 64 4.59 -3.87 8.21
C ASN A 64 5.77 -4.38 9.05
N GLU A 65 6.62 -3.46 9.50
CA GLU A 65 7.87 -3.80 10.20
C GLU A 65 7.69 -3.74 11.74
N PRO A 66 8.15 -4.77 12.49
CA PRO A 66 8.16 -4.74 13.94
C PRO A 66 9.01 -3.59 14.50
N PRO A 67 8.64 -2.99 15.65
CA PRO A 67 9.34 -1.83 16.19
C PRO A 67 10.83 -2.10 16.49
N ALA A 68 11.17 -3.33 16.90
CA ALA A 68 12.55 -3.74 17.14
C ALA A 68 13.38 -3.87 15.85
N ALA A 69 12.78 -4.32 14.74
CA ALA A 69 13.45 -4.39 13.44
C ALA A 69 13.64 -2.99 12.83
N ARG A 70 12.68 -2.10 13.07
CA ARG A 70 12.70 -0.71 12.59
C ARG A 70 13.84 0.11 13.21
N SER A 71 14.17 -0.09 14.49
CA SER A 71 15.31 0.59 15.10
C SER A 71 16.64 0.12 14.50
N CYS A 72 16.78 -1.17 14.21
CA CYS A 72 17.94 -1.71 13.51
C CYS A 72 18.06 -1.18 12.07
N SER A 73 16.96 -1.13 11.31
CA SER A 73 16.99 -0.62 9.93
C SER A 73 17.24 0.88 9.86
N ALA A 74 16.71 1.65 10.83
CA ALA A 74 16.99 3.08 10.99
C ALA A 74 18.45 3.33 11.40
N ALA A 75 19.02 2.51 12.28
CA ALA A 75 20.43 2.62 12.67
C ALA A 75 21.38 2.26 11.50
N ALA A 76 21.05 1.24 10.71
CA ALA A 76 21.91 0.76 9.63
C ALA A 76 21.86 1.63 8.36
N ALA A 77 20.70 2.20 8.02
CA ALA A 77 20.49 2.91 6.76
C ALA A 77 20.04 4.37 6.92
N GLY A 78 19.69 4.79 8.13
CA GLY A 78 19.07 6.09 8.42
C GLY A 78 17.54 6.04 8.35
N PRO A 79 16.83 6.77 9.24
CA PRO A 79 15.38 6.71 9.37
C PRO A 79 14.62 7.10 8.10
N GLY A 80 15.10 8.13 7.38
CA GLY A 80 14.47 8.57 6.13
C GLY A 80 14.56 7.53 5.01
N ARG A 81 15.70 6.83 4.88
CA ARG A 81 15.91 5.78 3.86
C ARG A 81 15.11 4.52 4.16
N ALA A 82 14.92 4.18 5.44
CA ALA A 82 14.05 3.09 5.87
C ALA A 82 12.57 3.39 5.56
N HIS A 83 12.10 4.62 5.85
CA HIS A 83 10.74 5.04 5.51
C HIS A 83 10.50 5.10 4.00
N LEU A 84 11.42 5.67 3.22
CA LEU A 84 11.31 5.69 1.76
C LEU A 84 11.27 4.27 1.18
N ALA A 85 12.06 3.34 1.71
CA ALA A 85 12.02 1.95 1.26
C ALA A 85 10.67 1.28 1.54
N SER A 86 10.03 1.56 2.68
CA SER A 86 8.68 1.04 2.96
C SER A 86 7.60 1.60 2.03
N LEU A 87 7.73 2.86 1.61
CA LEU A 87 6.79 3.49 0.67
C LEU A 87 7.03 2.99 -0.76
N LEU A 88 8.28 2.86 -1.18
CA LEU A 88 8.61 2.32 -2.49
C LEU A 88 8.23 0.84 -2.63
N ALA A 89 8.29 0.06 -1.55
CA ALA A 89 7.78 -1.31 -1.54
C ALA A 89 6.25 -1.40 -1.65
N ALA A 90 5.51 -0.31 -1.39
CA ALA A 90 4.08 -0.22 -1.62
C ALA A 90 3.72 0.14 -3.07
N LEU A 91 4.66 0.79 -3.77
CA LEU A 91 4.50 1.26 -5.15
C LEU A 91 4.85 0.17 -6.19
N LEU A 92 5.80 -0.71 -5.84
CA LEU A 92 6.26 -1.84 -6.65
C LEU A 92 5.35 -3.06 -6.50
#